data_AF-A0A1X7C370-F1
#
_entry.id   AF-A0A1X7C370-F1
#
_cell.length_a   1.000
_cell.length_b   1.000
_cell.length_c   1.000
_cell.angle_alpha   90.00
_cell.angle_beta   90.00
_cell.angle_gamma   90.00
#
_symmetry.space_group_name_H-M   'P 1'
#
loop_
_entity.id
_entity.type
_entity.pdbx_description
1 polymer ?
#
loop_
_entity_poly.entity_id
_entity_poly.type
_entity_poly.pdbx_seq_one_letter_code
_entity_poly.pdbx_strand_id
1 'polypeptide(L)'
;MKDEELFPSTDRATNFERCLVTIIAEAINSKNLKHVLVADQAFPERKGAGPGWRRVRNGAKEEAPRKMPVRDMFAMAEVLGLNFIQLCAEAEFKIKNGWHYTKDDTSLKH
;
A
#
# COMPACT_ATOMS: atom_id res chain seq x y z
N MET A 1 -11.28 3.83 33.58
CA MET A 1 -11.20 3.40 32.17
C MET A 1 -10.52 4.56 31.47
N LYS A 2 -9.20 4.49 31.29
CA LYS A 2 -8.41 5.60 30.72
C LYS A 2 -8.65 5.59 29.22
N ASP A 3 -9.14 6.70 28.70
CA ASP A 3 -9.30 6.94 27.28
C ASP A 3 -7.95 6.70 26.58
N GLU A 4 -7.94 5.71 25.69
CA GLU A 4 -6.85 5.46 24.76
C GLU A 4 -6.78 6.61 23.76
N GLU A 5 -6.15 7.71 24.15
CA GLU A 5 -5.53 8.63 23.19
C GLU A 5 -4.20 8.03 22.71
N LEU A 6 -4.27 6.90 22.02
CA LEU A 6 -3.25 6.56 21.03
C LEU A 6 -3.84 6.98 19.69
N PHE A 7 -3.22 7.94 19.02
CA PHE A 7 -2.87 7.93 17.59
C PHE A 7 -2.63 9.38 17.15
N PRO A 8 -1.37 9.83 17.02
CA PRO A 8 -1.08 11.15 16.50
C PRO A 8 -1.49 11.23 15.02
N SER A 9 -2.66 11.80 14.75
CA SER A 9 -3.15 12.49 13.53
C SER A 9 -2.86 11.95 12.11
N THR A 10 -2.33 10.74 11.93
CA THR A 10 -2.40 10.08 10.61
C THR A 10 -3.83 9.59 10.44
N ASP A 11 -4.61 10.30 9.62
CA ASP A 11 -5.99 9.96 9.25
C ASP A 11 -6.17 8.43 9.11
N ARG A 12 -7.17 7.85 9.79
CA ARG A 12 -7.40 6.40 9.82
C ARG A 12 -7.48 5.81 8.40
N ALA A 13 -8.07 6.55 7.47
CA ALA A 13 -8.14 6.12 6.08
C ALA A 13 -6.75 6.10 5.42
N THR A 14 -5.89 7.07 5.73
CA THR A 14 -4.49 7.07 5.30
C THR A 14 -3.72 5.89 5.90
N ASN A 15 -3.90 5.60 7.19
CA ASN A 15 -3.23 4.45 7.82
C ASN A 15 -3.65 3.12 7.16
N PHE A 16 -4.94 2.95 6.91
CA PHE A 16 -5.48 1.78 6.23
C PHE A 16 -4.97 1.65 4.78
N GLU A 17 -4.99 2.75 4.03
CA GLU A 17 -4.45 2.79 2.66
C GLU A 17 -2.98 2.38 2.61
N ARG A 18 -2.16 2.91 3.53
CA ARG A 18 -0.74 2.57 3.59
C ARG A 18 -0.52 1.11 3.95
N CYS A 19 -1.32 0.56 4.86
CA CYS A 19 -1.24 -0.86 5.21
C CYS A 19 -1.52 -1.75 3.99
N LEU A 20 -2.55 -1.42 3.20
CA LEU A 20 -2.86 -2.13 1.97
C LEU A 20 -1.73 -2.05 0.94
N VAL A 21 -1.15 -0.86 0.73
CA VAL A 21 0.00 -0.68 -0.17
C VAL A 21 1.17 -1.55 0.27
N THR A 22 1.43 -1.63 1.58
CA THR A 22 2.48 -2.49 2.15
C THR A 22 2.20 -3.96 1.89
N ILE A 23 0.99 -4.45 2.17
CA ILE A 23 0.61 -5.86 1.93
C ILE A 23 0.76 -6.21 0.44
N ILE A 24 0.33 -5.33 -0.47
CA ILE A 24 0.49 -5.53 -1.91
C ILE A 24 1.97 -5.59 -2.30
N ALA A 25 2.80 -4.71 -1.73
CA ALA A 25 4.24 -4.72 -2.01
C ALA A 25 4.92 -5.99 -1.48
N GLU A 26 4.59 -6.43 -0.27
CA GLU A 26 5.04 -7.69 0.32
C GLU A 26 4.63 -8.88 -0.54
N ALA A 27 3.41 -8.90 -1.07
CA ALA A 27 2.93 -9.95 -1.95
C ALA A 27 3.66 -10.00 -3.30
N ILE A 28 4.05 -8.84 -3.86
CA ILE A 28 4.88 -8.78 -5.07
C ILE A 28 6.26 -9.39 -4.78
N ASN A 29 6.87 -9.01 -3.65
CA ASN A 29 8.19 -9.47 -3.24
C ASN A 29 8.22 -10.97 -2.93
N SER A 30 7.21 -11.48 -2.20
CA SER A 30 7.13 -12.91 -1.84
C SER A 30 6.95 -13.82 -3.06
N LYS A 31 6.35 -13.30 -4.13
CA LYS A 31 6.23 -13.98 -5.43
C LYS A 31 7.45 -13.79 -6.35
N ASN A 32 8.48 -13.09 -5.89
CA ASN A 32 9.67 -12.73 -6.67
C ASN A 32 9.33 -12.04 -8.00
N LEU A 33 8.27 -11.22 -8.00
CA LEU A 33 7.80 -10.48 -9.18
C LEU A 33 8.42 -9.08 -9.23
N LYS A 34 8.63 -8.55 -10.43
CA LYS A 34 9.07 -7.17 -10.60
C LYS A 34 7.90 -6.22 -10.45
N HIS A 35 7.98 -5.29 -9.50
CA HIS A 35 6.97 -4.25 -9.28
C HIS A 35 6.55 -3.48 -10.55
N VAL A 36 7.49 -3.20 -11.45
CA VAL A 36 7.19 -2.51 -12.71
C VAL A 36 6.26 -3.35 -13.59
N LEU A 37 6.52 -4.65 -13.72
CA LEU A 37 5.71 -5.55 -14.55
C LEU A 37 4.30 -5.71 -13.98
N VAL A 38 4.18 -5.83 -12.65
CA VAL A 38 2.87 -5.91 -11.98
C VAL A 38 2.08 -4.63 -12.21
N ALA A 39 2.73 -3.46 -12.08
CA ALA A 39 2.07 -2.17 -12.32
C ALA A 39 1.64 -2.02 -13.79
N ASP A 40 2.48 -2.42 -14.75
CA ASP A 40 2.15 -2.34 -16.18
C ASP A 40 0.99 -3.29 -16.55
N GLN A 41 0.87 -4.44 -15.89
CA GLN A 41 -0.28 -5.36 -16.04
C GLN A 41 -1.56 -4.83 -15.40
N ALA A 42 -1.45 -4.17 -14.24
CA ALA A 42 -2.60 -3.61 -13.54
C ALA A 42 -3.15 -2.35 -14.24
N PHE A 43 -2.30 -1.64 -14.98
CA PHE A 43 -2.62 -0.36 -15.62
C PHE A 43 -2.14 -0.30 -17.08
N PRO A 44 -2.60 -1.20 -17.97
CA PRO A 44 -2.10 -1.32 -19.34
C PRO A 44 -2.34 -0.06 -20.17
N GLU A 45 -3.35 0.73 -19.83
CA GLU A 45 -3.71 1.99 -20.49
C GLU A 45 -2.85 3.18 -20.04
N ARG A 46 -2.05 3.05 -18.97
CA ARG A 46 -1.31 4.16 -18.36
C ARG A 46 0.15 4.16 -18.77
N LYS A 47 0.58 5.24 -19.43
CA LYS A 47 2.01 5.51 -19.63
C LYS A 47 2.68 5.75 -18.27
N GLY A 48 3.72 4.97 -17.96
CA GLY A 48 4.52 5.13 -16.74
C GLY A 48 3.89 4.57 -15.46
N ALA A 49 3.16 3.45 -15.58
CA ALA A 49 2.57 2.75 -14.44
C ALA A 49 3.62 2.34 -13.39
N GLY A 50 4.76 1.77 -13.79
CA GLY A 50 5.88 1.47 -12.87
C GLY A 50 6.37 2.66 -12.03
N PRO A 51 6.77 3.80 -12.63
CA PRO A 51 7.09 5.03 -11.90
C PRO A 51 5.92 5.57 -11.04
N GLY A 52 4.68 5.40 -11.48
CA GLY A 52 3.48 5.71 -10.71
C GLY A 52 3.39 4.89 -9.43
N TRP A 53 3.52 3.57 -9.55
CA TRP A 53 3.55 2.63 -8.42
C TRP A 53 4.70 2.93 -7.45
N ARG A 54 5.89 3.25 -7.96
CA ARG A 54 7.02 3.69 -7.11
C ARG A 54 6.66 4.92 -6.28
N ARG A 55 5.97 5.92 -6.86
CA ARG A 55 5.52 7.12 -6.13
C ARG A 55 4.42 6.83 -5.12
N VAL A 56 3.57 5.83 -5.38
CA VAL A 56 2.57 5.36 -4.41
C VAL A 56 3.24 4.70 -3.21
N ARG A 57 4.26 3.85 -3.43
CA ARG A 57 4.98 3.18 -2.33
C ARG A 57 5.86 4.14 -1.53
N ASN A 58 6.70 4.91 -2.22
CA ASN A 58 7.88 5.55 -1.63
C ASN A 58 7.87 7.08 -1.69
N GLY A 59 6.88 7.68 -2.36
CA GLY A 59 6.90 9.11 -2.65
C GLY A 59 8.01 9.50 -3.63
N ALA A 60 8.39 10.77 -3.60
CA ALA A 60 9.58 11.30 -4.27
C ALA A 60 10.57 11.80 -3.23
N LYS A 61 11.78 12.21 -3.65
CA LYS A 61 12.94 12.55 -2.78
C LYS A 61 12.58 13.46 -1.59
N GLU A 62 11.56 14.29 -1.72
CA GLU A 62 11.04 15.20 -0.68
C GLU A 62 9.49 15.25 -0.66
N GLU A 63 8.82 14.32 -1.34
CA GLU A 63 7.35 14.26 -1.40
C GLU A 63 6.83 13.03 -0.67
N ALA A 64 5.78 13.21 0.12
CA ALA A 64 5.07 12.10 0.74
C ALA A 64 4.57 11.11 -0.33
N PRO A 65 4.47 9.81 0.02
CA PRO A 65 3.86 8.81 -0.84
C PRO A 65 2.50 9.25 -1.39
N ARG A 66 2.29 9.03 -2.70
CA ARG A 66 1.02 9.38 -3.34
C ARG A 66 -0.08 8.45 -2.85
N LYS A 67 -1.29 8.98 -2.69
CA LYS A 67 -2.48 8.18 -2.38
C LYS A 67 -2.77 7.20 -3.52
N MET A 68 -3.13 5.99 -3.14
CA MET A 68 -3.61 4.97 -4.06
C MET A 68 -5.15 4.96 -4.06
N PRO A 69 -5.81 5.19 -5.21
CA PRO A 69 -7.25 5.02 -5.31
C PRO A 69 -7.66 3.55 -5.11
N VAL A 70 -8.85 3.31 -4.56
CA VAL A 70 -9.40 1.95 -4.35
C VAL A 70 -9.42 1.14 -5.65
N ARG A 71 -9.81 1.76 -6.77
CA ARG A 71 -9.77 1.12 -8.11
C ARG A 71 -8.38 0.55 -8.41
N ASP A 72 -7.34 1.30 -8.09
CA ASP A 72 -5.97 0.93 -8.42
C ASP A 72 -5.47 -0.18 -7.47
N MET A 73 -5.88 -0.15 -6.20
CA MET A 73 -5.62 -1.25 -5.27
C MET A 73 -6.28 -2.54 -5.74
N PHE A 74 -7.53 -2.46 -6.19
CA PHE A 74 -8.28 -3.60 -6.70
C PHE A 74 -7.59 -4.21 -7.93
N ALA A 75 -7.20 -3.39 -8.92
CA ALA A 75 -6.48 -3.87 -10.10
C ALA A 75 -5.14 -4.54 -9.76
N MET A 76 -4.37 -4.00 -8.81
CA MET A 76 -3.13 -4.63 -8.35
C MET A 76 -3.40 -5.98 -7.65
N ALA A 77 -4.47 -6.07 -6.86
CA ALA A 77 -4.88 -7.32 -6.22
C ALA A 77 -5.26 -8.39 -7.26
N GLU A 78 -5.99 -8.02 -8.32
CA GLU A 78 -6.37 -8.93 -9.40
C GLU A 78 -5.15 -9.52 -10.13
N VAL A 79 -4.17 -8.68 -10.49
CA VAL A 79 -2.92 -9.14 -11.12
C VAL A 79 -2.17 -10.11 -10.22
N LEU A 80 -2.23 -9.90 -8.90
CA LEU A 80 -1.60 -10.77 -7.92
C LEU A 80 -2.45 -11.99 -7.57
N GLY A 81 -3.66 -12.15 -8.12
CA GLY A 81 -4.58 -13.21 -7.75
C GLY A 81 -4.98 -13.18 -6.27
N LEU A 82 -5.03 -11.98 -5.67
CA LEU A 82 -5.41 -11.76 -4.28
C LEU A 82 -6.88 -11.37 -4.21
N ASN A 83 -7.57 -11.87 -3.19
CA ASN A 83 -8.94 -11.44 -2.91
C ASN A 83 -8.92 -10.09 -2.17
N PHE A 84 -9.57 -9.07 -2.73
CA PHE A 84 -9.57 -7.73 -2.15
C PHE A 84 -10.24 -7.65 -0.77
N ILE A 85 -11.26 -8.46 -0.50
CA ILE A 85 -11.91 -8.54 0.82
C ILE A 85 -10.92 -9.07 1.86
N GLN A 86 -10.15 -10.11 1.51
CA GLN A 86 -9.12 -10.67 2.39
C GLN A 86 -8.00 -9.66 2.67
N LEU A 87 -7.57 -8.90 1.65
CA LEU A 87 -6.60 -7.83 1.82
C LEU A 87 -7.07 -6.77 2.82
N CYS A 88 -8.33 -6.32 2.70
CA CYS A 88 -8.92 -5.36 3.63
C CYS A 88 -9.00 -5.91 5.06
N ALA A 89 -9.37 -7.19 5.22
CA ALA A 89 -9.43 -7.83 6.52
C ALA A 89 -8.03 -7.98 7.15
N GLU A 90 -7.01 -8.32 6.36
CA GLU A 90 -5.63 -8.40 6.82
C GLU A 90 -5.10 -7.03 7.25
N ALA A 91 -5.36 -5.98 6.47
CA ALA A 91 -4.98 -4.62 6.83
C ALA A 91 -5.60 -4.18 8.16
N GLU A 92 -6.90 -4.40 8.32
CA GLU A 92 -7.61 -4.10 9.57
C GLU A 92 -7.03 -4.88 10.75
N PHE A 93 -6.73 -6.17 10.56
CA PHE A 93 -6.10 -7.00 11.58
C PHE A 93 -4.72 -6.46 11.96
N LYS A 94 -3.83 -6.16 10.99
CA LYS A 94 -2.50 -5.61 11.25
C LYS A 94 -2.60 -4.29 12.05
N ILE A 95 -3.50 -3.39 11.66
CA ILE A 95 -3.67 -2.08 12.33
C ILE A 95 -4.13 -2.26 13.79
N LYS A 96 -5.11 -3.12 14.04
CA LYS A 96 -5.58 -3.43 15.41
C LYS A 96 -4.50 -4.07 16.28
N ASN A 97 -3.52 -4.74 15.66
CA ASN A 97 -2.39 -5.36 16.34
C ASN A 97 -1.14 -4.46 16.37
N GLY A 98 -1.31 -3.15 16.20
CA GLY A 98 -0.25 -2.15 16.42
C GLY A 98 0.51 -1.72 15.17
N TRP A 99 0.16 -2.22 13.98
CA TRP A 99 0.70 -1.68 12.74
C TRP A 99 0.24 -0.24 12.56
N HIS A 100 1.17 0.65 12.27
CA HIS A 100 0.88 2.05 11.97
C HIS A 100 1.90 2.59 10.99
N TYR A 101 1.42 3.42 10.06
CA TYR A 101 2.25 4.09 9.09
C TYR A 101 3.05 5.21 9.74
N THR A 102 4.36 5.18 9.54
CA THR A 102 5.27 6.28 9.88
C THR A 102 5.79 6.89 8.58
N LYS A 103 5.92 8.23 8.54
CA LYS A 103 6.41 8.91 7.33
C LYS A 103 7.86 8.52 6.96
N ASP A 104 8.59 8.01 7.95
CA ASP A 104 9.96 7.53 7.80
C ASP A 104 10.05 6.05 7.42
N ASP A 105 8.93 5.36 7.21
CA ASP A 105 8.92 3.94 6.91
C ASP A 105 9.65 3.65 5.58
N THR A 106 10.84 3.07 5.71
CA THR A 106 11.69 2.68 4.59
C THR A 106 11.47 1.25 4.13
N SER A 107 10.60 0.48 4.78
CA SER A 107 10.35 -0.93 4.47
C SER A 107 9.93 -1.17 3.01
N LEU A 108 9.36 -0.15 2.37
CA LEU A 108 8.91 -0.18 0.97
C LEU A 108 9.97 0.26 -0.06
N LYS A 109 11.16 0.68 0.38
CA LYS A 109 12.20 1.28 -0.48
C LYS A 109 13.03 0.29 -1.30
N HIS A 110 12.85 -1.02 -1.09
CA HIS A 110 13.56 -2.08 -1.81
C HIS A 110 12.80 -2.55 -3.06
#